data_AF-A0A0M2LRW5-F1
#
_entry.id   AF-A0A0M2LRW5-F1
#
_cell.length_a   1.000
_cell.length_b   1.000
_cell.length_c   1.000
_cell.angle_alpha   90.00
_cell.angle_beta   90.00
_cell.angle_gamma   90.00
#
_symmetry.space_group_name_H-M   'P 1'
#
loop_
_entity.id
_entity.type
_entity.pdbx_description
1 polymer ?
#
loop_
_entity_poly.entity_id
_entity_poly.type
_entity_poly.pdbx_seq_one_letter_code
_entity_poly.pdbx_strand_id
1 'polypeptide(L)'
;MISKPTAAAASKGAPAEVTVLTTSTLREQKPEHDEVTFEKAAHLALTEAAPEGYPLLAFKSVTEFITHEDDGRTLEYRYVWLFDAHPET
;
A
#
# COMPACT_ATOMS: atom_id res chain seq x y z
N MET A 1 9.17 -1.25 4.76
CA MET A 1 8.92 0.20 4.67
C MET A 1 7.49 0.41 4.19
N ILE A 2 6.75 1.36 4.78
CA ILE A 2 5.38 1.72 4.35
C ILE A 2 5.42 3.19 3.92
N SER A 3 4.92 3.48 2.72
CA SER A 3 4.81 4.83 2.17
C SER A 3 3.34 5.26 2.12
N LYS A 4 3.05 6.43 2.67
CA LYS A 4 1.70 7.00 2.76
C LYS A 4 1.26 7.72 1.47
N PRO A 5 -0.04 7.98 1.28
CA PRO A 5 -0.52 8.84 0.21
C PRO A 5 0.03 10.26 0.37
N THR A 6 0.04 11.05 -0.70
CA THR A 6 0.58 12.42 -0.66
C THR A 6 -0.40 13.42 -1.28
N ALA A 7 -0.44 14.64 -0.73
CA ALA A 7 -1.21 15.75 -1.29
C ALA A 7 -0.81 16.11 -2.73
N ALA A 8 0.46 15.88 -3.10
CA ALA A 8 0.95 16.05 -4.46
C ALA A 8 0.33 15.05 -5.45
N ALA A 9 -0.02 13.84 -5.01
CA ALA A 9 -0.77 12.88 -5.81
C ALA A 9 -2.27 13.25 -5.86
N ALA A 10 -2.84 13.66 -4.72
CA ALA A 10 -4.25 14.04 -4.62
C ALA A 10 -4.59 15.22 -5.55
N SER A 11 -3.75 16.26 -5.55
CA SER A 11 -3.90 17.44 -6.42
C SER A 11 -3.84 17.14 -7.93
N LYS A 12 -3.32 15.97 -8.32
CA LYS A 12 -3.29 15.50 -9.72
C LYS A 12 -4.47 14.58 -10.05
N GLY A 13 -5.38 14.34 -9.10
CA GLY A 13 -6.49 13.41 -9.25
C GLY A 13 -6.04 11.94 -9.32
N ALA A 14 -4.83 11.63 -8.86
CA ALA A 14 -4.40 10.24 -8.74
C ALA A 14 -5.20 9.52 -7.65
N PRO A 15 -5.40 8.19 -7.74
CA PRO A 15 -5.98 7.42 -6.64
C PRO A 15 -5.07 7.51 -5.40
N ALA A 16 -5.65 7.36 -4.21
CA ALA A 16 -4.83 7.22 -3.02
C ALA A 16 -4.10 5.87 -3.07
N GLU A 17 -2.78 5.94 -3.02
CA GLU A 17 -1.90 4.78 -3.05
C GLU A 17 -1.13 4.65 -1.75
N VAL A 18 -1.11 3.44 -1.20
CA VAL A 18 -0.17 3.06 -0.14
C VAL A 18 0.72 1.96 -0.63
N THR A 19 2.02 2.19 -0.50
CA THR A 19 3.03 1.22 -0.91
C THR A 19 3.65 0.57 0.33
N VAL A 20 3.66 -0.75 0.40
CA VAL A 20 4.42 -1.53 1.37
C VAL A 20 5.54 -2.24 0.64
N LEU A 21 6.78 -1.88 0.99
CA LEU A 21 8.00 -2.56 0.56
C LEU A 21 8.48 -3.48 1.67
N THR A 22 8.71 -4.73 1.34
CA THR A 22 9.17 -5.71 2.32
C THR A 22 10.05 -6.75 1.65
N THR A 23 11.03 -7.22 2.41
CA THR A 23 12.05 -8.14 1.95
C THR A 23 11.82 -9.44 2.71
N SER A 24 11.51 -10.51 1.98
CA SER A 24 11.33 -11.84 2.56
C SER A 24 12.37 -12.79 2.00
N THR A 25 12.94 -13.62 2.87
CA THR A 25 13.95 -14.62 2.49
C THR A 25 13.33 -15.96 2.06
N LEU A 26 12.01 -16.11 2.17
CA LEU A 26 11.30 -17.35 1.85
C LEU A 26 10.05 -17.02 1.03
N ARG A 27 9.89 -17.69 -0.13
CA ARG A 27 8.69 -17.60 -0.98
C ARG A 27 7.39 -17.87 -0.22
N GLU A 28 7.46 -18.66 0.85
CA GLU A 28 6.34 -19.11 1.67
C GLU A 28 5.95 -18.10 2.77
N GLN A 29 6.85 -17.19 3.14
CA GLN A 29 6.55 -16.10 4.07
C GLN A 29 6.18 -14.86 3.27
N LYS A 30 5.05 -14.95 2.57
CA LYS A 30 4.47 -13.77 1.93
C LYS A 30 3.94 -12.81 3.01
N PRO A 31 4.12 -11.50 2.83
CA PRO A 31 3.60 -10.46 3.73
C PRO A 31 2.09 -10.51 3.97
N GLU A 32 1.31 -11.06 3.03
CA GLU A 32 -0.12 -11.33 3.22
C GLU A 32 -0.42 -12.38 4.31
N HIS A 33 0.58 -13.19 4.68
CA HIS A 33 0.51 -14.13 5.80
C HIS A 33 0.98 -13.53 7.14
N ASP A 34 1.52 -12.31 7.12
CA ASP A 34 1.80 -11.52 8.33
C ASP A 34 0.66 -10.50 8.53
N GLU A 35 -0.42 -11.00 9.16
CA GLU A 35 -1.65 -10.25 9.41
C GLU A 35 -1.38 -8.90 10.11
N VAL A 36 -0.39 -8.85 11.01
CA VAL A 36 -0.05 -7.63 11.76
C VAL A 36 0.58 -6.57 10.87
N THR A 37 1.50 -6.97 9.98
CA THR A 37 2.12 -6.04 9.03
C THR A 37 1.09 -5.52 8.02
N PHE A 38 0.20 -6.38 7.55
CA PHE A 38 -0.83 -6.01 6.57
C PHE A 38 -1.92 -5.12 7.19
N GLU A 39 -2.37 -5.43 8.41
CA GLU A 39 -3.32 -4.60 9.17
C GLU A 39 -2.73 -3.22 9.45
N LYS A 40 -1.48 -3.15 9.90
CA LYS A 40 -0.81 -1.87 10.17
C LYS A 40 -0.65 -1.03 8.90
N ALA A 41 -0.35 -1.65 7.77
CA ALA A 41 -0.27 -0.97 6.49
C ALA A 41 -1.63 -0.42 6.03
N ALA A 42 -2.69 -1.22 6.14
CA ALA A 42 -4.05 -0.80 5.81
C ALA A 42 -4.54 0.32 6.75
N HIS A 43 -4.25 0.22 8.04
CA HIS A 43 -4.63 1.24 9.02
C HIS A 43 -3.92 2.58 8.75
N LEU A 44 -2.60 2.53 8.53
CA LEU A 44 -1.79 3.72 8.23
C LEU A 44 -2.21 4.35 6.90
N ALA A 45 -2.66 3.54 5.93
CA ALA A 45 -3.24 4.02 4.69
C ALA A 45 -4.52 4.83 4.89
N LEU A 46 -5.44 4.29 5.69
CA LEU A 46 -6.74 4.91 5.91
C LEU A 46 -6.67 6.17 6.78
N THR A 47 -5.77 6.20 7.78
CA THR A 47 -5.64 7.34 8.69
C THR A 47 -4.85 8.50 8.12
N GLU A 48 -3.84 8.24 7.29
CA GLU A 48 -2.99 9.29 6.69
C GLU A 48 -3.55 9.83 5.37
N ALA A 49 -4.52 9.17 4.73
CA ALA A 49 -5.04 9.66 3.45
C ALA A 49 -5.92 10.91 3.57
N ALA A 50 -6.77 10.97 4.60
CA ALA A 50 -7.66 12.10 4.84
C ALA A 50 -6.93 13.45 4.96
N PRO A 51 -5.86 13.60 5.78
CA PRO A 51 -5.11 14.86 5.86
C PRO A 51 -4.36 15.22 4.57
N GLU A 52 -4.15 14.26 3.66
CA GLU A 52 -3.46 14.47 2.37
C GLU A 52 -4.44 14.84 1.24
N GLY A 53 -5.72 15.11 1.55
CA GLY A 53 -6.72 15.57 0.59
C GLY A 53 -7.57 14.46 -0.02
N TYR A 54 -7.63 13.28 0.61
CA TYR A 54 -8.53 12.19 0.24
C TYR A 54 -9.64 12.02 1.29
N PRO A 55 -10.72 12.81 1.23
CA PRO A 55 -11.68 12.92 2.33
C PRO A 55 -12.52 11.65 2.54
N LEU A 56 -12.83 10.93 1.45
CA LEU A 56 -13.56 9.66 1.49
C LEU A 56 -12.82 8.64 0.63
N LEU A 57 -12.34 7.58 1.28
CA LEU A 57 -11.69 6.47 0.62
C LEU A 57 -12.56 5.22 0.67
N ALA A 58 -12.86 4.66 -0.50
CA ALA A 58 -13.37 3.31 -0.63
C ALA A 58 -12.23 2.38 -1.06
N PHE A 59 -12.00 1.30 -0.30
CA PHE A 59 -11.03 0.29 -0.70
C PHE A 59 -11.43 -0.32 -2.04
N LYS A 60 -10.49 -0.39 -2.98
CA LYS A 60 -10.70 -0.95 -4.31
C LYS A 60 -9.98 -2.29 -4.48
N SER A 61 -8.67 -2.30 -4.31
CA SER A 61 -7.84 -3.49 -4.56
C SER A 61 -6.46 -3.37 -3.91
N VAL A 62 -5.81 -4.51 -3.70
CA VAL A 62 -4.36 -4.59 -3.44
C VAL A 62 -3.68 -5.25 -4.64
N THR A 63 -2.61 -4.66 -5.15
CA THR A 63 -1.79 -5.25 -6.21
C THR A 63 -0.41 -5.62 -5.66
N GLU A 64 0.03 -6.85 -5.91
CA GLU A 64 1.36 -7.37 -5.57
C GLU A 64 2.32 -7.23 -6.77
N PHE A 65 3.54 -6.76 -6.51
CA PHE A 65 4.65 -6.80 -7.45
C PHE A 65 5.88 -7.43 -6.79
N ILE A 66 6.62 -8.25 -7.53
CA ILE A 66 7.96 -8.68 -7.13
C ILE A 66 8.94 -7.71 -7.78
N THR A 67 9.59 -6.86 -6.99
CA THR A 67 10.48 -5.80 -7.49
C THR A 67 11.92 -6.25 -7.60
N HIS A 68 12.32 -7.28 -6.83
CA HIS A 68 13.65 -7.85 -6.86
C HIS A 68 13.63 -9.33 -6.48
N GLU A 69 14.45 -10.14 -7.14
CA GLU A 69 14.70 -11.54 -6.83
C GLU A 69 16.22 -11.78 -6.88
N ASP A 70 16.80 -12.23 -5.76
CA ASP A 70 18.22 -12.58 -5.66
C ASP A 70 18.37 -14.11 -5.50
N ASP A 71 18.89 -14.77 -6.54
CA ASP A 71 19.33 -16.17 -6.60
C ASP A 71 18.49 -17.18 -5.76
N GLY A 72 17.16 -17.01 -5.78
CA GLY A 72 16.18 -17.84 -5.06
C GLY A 72 16.12 -17.68 -3.53
N ARG A 73 16.81 -16.68 -2.97
CA ARG A 73 16.97 -16.48 -1.52
C ARG A 73 16.27 -15.25 -0.97
N THR A 74 16.07 -14.21 -1.77
CA THR A 74 15.42 -12.99 -1.30
C THR A 74 14.46 -12.46 -2.36
N LEU A 75 13.22 -12.24 -1.96
CA LEU A 75 12.21 -11.54 -2.75
C LEU A 75 11.89 -10.20 -2.09
N GLU A 76 11.99 -9.13 -2.88
CA GLU A 76 11.41 -7.85 -2.50
C GLU A 76 10.01 -7.77 -3.10
N TYR A 77 9.03 -7.59 -2.21
CA TYR A 77 7.64 -7.41 -2.58
C TYR A 77 7.25 -5.96 -2.42
N ARG A 78 6.48 -5.46 -3.38
CA ARG A 78 5.80 -4.17 -3.35
C ARG A 78 4.29 -4.42 -3.43
N TYR A 79 3.59 -4.10 -2.36
CA TYR A 79 2.12 -4.12 -2.35
C TYR A 79 1.59 -2.70 -2.48
N VAL A 80 0.63 -2.49 -3.38
CA VAL A 80 -0.01 -1.20 -3.62
C VAL A 80 -1.51 -1.31 -3.33
N TRP A 81 -1.98 -0.62 -2.29
CA TRP A 81 -3.41 -0.48 -2.00
C TRP A 81 -3.93 0.69 -2.79
N LEU A 82 -5.01 0.45 -3.52
CA LEU A 82 -5.73 1.47 -4.27
C LEU A 82 -7.05 1.75 -3.58
N PHE A 83 -7.33 3.03 -3.41
CA PHE A 83 -8.61 3.51 -2.92
C PHE A 83 -9.22 4.46 -3.95
N ASP A 84 -10.52 4.34 -4.16
CA ASP A 84 -11.28 5.32 -4.92
C ASP A 84 -11.59 6.51 -4.01
N ALA A 85 -11.29 7.72 -4.50
CA ALA A 85 -11.61 8.96 -3.82
C ALA A 85 -13.03 9.41 -4.22
N HIS A 86 -13.90 9.58 -3.23
CA HIS A 86 -15.23 10.17 -3.45
C HIS A 86 -15.25 11.63 -3.00
N PRO A 87 -15.91 12.52 -3.74
CA PRO A 87 -16.18 13.87 -3.24
C PRO A 87 -17.09 13.78 -2.01
N GLU A 88 -16.84 14.61 -0.98
CA GLU A 88 -17.79 14.80 0.11
C GLU A 88 -19.09 15.34 -0.49
N THR A 89 -20.17 14.56 -0.36
CA THR A 89 -21.54 14.96 -0.72
C THR A 89 -22.11 15.97 0.26
#